data_AF-X0PCX0-F1
#
_entry.id   AF-X0PCX0-F1
#
_cell.length_a   1.000
_cell.length_b   1.000
_cell.length_c   1.000
_cell.angle_alpha   90.00
_cell.angle_beta   90.00
_cell.angle_gamma   90.00
#
_symmetry.space_group_name_H-M   'P 1'
#
loop_
_entity.id
_entity.type
_entity.pdbx_description
1 polymer ?
#
loop_
_entity_poly.entity_id
_entity_poly.type
_entity_poly.pdbx_seq_one_letter_code
_entity_poly.pdbx_strand_id
1 'polypeptide(L)' 'MADGLQNLIADYIKKAPDYENRALMQVAAELLKAQAQRLEQAEGEVDGRTWDHRKW' A
#
# COMPACT_ATOMS: atom_id res chain seq x y z
N MET A 1 -5.61 -2.71 8.47
CA MET A 1 -6.67 -2.59 7.44
C MET A 1 -6.19 -2.95 6.04
N ALA A 2 -4.95 -2.61 5.64
CA ALA A 2 -4.41 -2.90 4.32
C ALA A 2 -4.29 -4.41 4.00
N ASP A 3 -3.92 -5.23 4.98
CA ASP A 3 -3.69 -6.68 4.77
C ASP A 3 -4.96 -7.45 4.35
N GLY A 4 -6.12 -7.05 4.86
CA GLY A 4 -7.40 -7.68 4.50
C GLY A 4 -7.78 -7.44 3.04
N LEU A 5 -7.50 -6.24 2.52
CA LEU A 5 -7.81 -5.88 1.14
C LEU A 5 -6.85 -6.55 0.15
N GLN A 6 -5.57 -6.68 0.51
CA GLN A 6 -4.58 -7.41 -0.28
C GLN A 6 -4.94 -8.89 -0.41
N ASN A 7 -5.38 -9.51 0.68
CA ASN A 7 -5.81 -10.91 0.68
C ASN A 7 -7.05 -11.13 -0.19
N LEU A 8 -8.02 -10.20 -0.16
CA LEU A 8 -9.20 -10.24 -1.03
C LEU A 8 -8.82 -10.17 -2.51
N ILE A 9 -7.93 -9.25 -2.88
CA ILE A 9 -7.48 -9.07 -4.26
C ILE A 9 -6.70 -10.31 -4.72
N ALA A 10 -5.86 -10.89 -3.87
CA ALA A 10 -5.13 -12.12 -4.19
C ALA A 10 -6.06 -13.32 -4.42
N ASP A 11 -7.13 -13.45 -3.63
CA ASP A 11 -8.15 -14.48 -3.81
C ASP A 11 -8.95 -14.26 -5.10
N TYR A 12 -9.29 -13.01 -5.41
CA TYR A 12 -9.96 -12.66 -6.66
C TYR A 12 -9.10 -12.97 -7.89
N ILE A 13 -7.81 -12.62 -7.90
CA ILE A 13 -6.89 -12.92 -9.00
C ILE A 13 -6.79 -14.43 -9.27
N LYS A 14 -6.84 -15.27 -8.23
CA LYS A 14 -6.82 -16.73 -8.36
C LYS A 14 -8.11 -17.29 -8.98
N LYS A 15 -9.24 -16.64 -8.72
CA LYS A 15 -10.58 -17.08 -9.17
C LYS A 15 -11.01 -16.45 -10.49
N ALA A 16 -10.38 -15.34 -10.89
CA ALA A 16 -10.70 -14.64 -12.12
C ALA A 16 -10.35 -15.50 -13.35
N PRO A 17 -11.34 -15.84 -14.19
CA PRO A 17 -11.15 -16.76 -15.31
C PRO A 17 -10.42 -16.11 -16.49
N ASP A 18 -10.61 -14.81 -16.68
CA ASP A 18 -10.05 -14.05 -17.78
C ASP A 18 -8.71 -13.38 -17.40
N TYR A 19 -7.85 -13.20 -18.40
CA TYR A 19 -6.54 -12.61 -18.20
C TYR A 19 -6.62 -11.11 -17.86
N GLU A 20 -7.57 -10.39 -18.46
CA GLU A 20 -7.70 -8.94 -18.36
C GLU A 20 -8.05 -8.50 -16.93
N ASN A 21 -9.01 -9.16 -16.30
CA ASN A 21 -9.37 -8.90 -14.91
C ASN A 21 -8.24 -9.28 -13.95
N ARG A 22 -7.47 -10.34 -14.24
CA ARG A 22 -6.28 -10.69 -13.45
C ARG A 22 -5.21 -9.62 -13.54
N ALA A 23 -4.91 -9.15 -14.75
CA ALA A 23 -3.91 -8.12 -14.99
C ALA A 23 -4.30 -6.79 -14.34
N LEU A 24 -5.56 -6.37 -14.48
CA LEU A 24 -6.09 -5.16 -13.85
C LEU A 24 -5.95 -5.21 -12.32
N MET A 25 -6.32 -6.34 -11.71
CA MET A 25 -6.28 -6.53 -10.26
C MET A 25 -4.84 -6.65 -9.74
N GLN A 26 -3.92 -7.19 -10.53
CA GLN A 26 -2.49 -7.19 -10.22
C GLN A 26 -1.94 -5.77 -10.09
N VAL A 27 -2.21 -4.91 -11.07
CA VAL A 27 -1.77 -3.51 -11.05
C VAL A 27 -2.43 -2.75 -9.90
N ALA A 28 -3.71 -3.02 -9.62
CA ALA A 28 -4.40 -2.42 -8.47
C ALA A 28 -3.75 -2.82 -7.13
N ALA A 29 -3.31 -4.07 -6.98
CA ALA A 29 -2.60 -4.54 -5.79
C ALA A 29 -1.25 -3.83 -5.61
N GLU A 30 -0.50 -3.65 -6.70
CA GLU A 30 0.77 -2.91 -6.68
C GLU A 30 0.57 -1.45 -6.28
N LEU A 31 -0.46 -0.80 -6.83
CA LEU A 31 -0.81 0.58 -6.46
C LEU A 31 -1.12 0.70 -4.97
N LEU A 32 -1.95 -0.20 -4.44
CA LEU A 32 -2.31 -0.19 -3.02
C LEU A 32 -1.10 -0.36 -2.10
N LYS A 33 -0.16 -1.24 -2.48
CA LYS A 33 1.10 -1.42 -1.74
C LYS A 33 1.93 -0.14 -1.75
N ALA A 34 2.05 0.52 -2.91
CA ALA A 34 2.77 1.78 -3.03
C ALA A 34 2.11 2.91 -2.20
N GLN A 35 0.77 2.96 -2.15
CA GLN A 35 0.07 3.95 -1.32
C GLN A 35 0.25 3.68 0.19
N ALA A 36 0.21 2.42 0.61
CA ALA A 36 0.47 2.07 2.01
C ALA A 36 1.88 2.48 2.44
N GLN A 37 2.89 2.23 1.58
CA GLN A 37 4.26 2.66 1.83
C GLN A 37 4.39 4.19 1.93
N ARG A 38 3.70 4.94 1.07
CA ARG A 38 3.70 6.41 1.13
C ARG A 38 3.04 6.94 2.41
N LEU A 39 2.00 6.27 2.89
CA LEU A 39 1.34 6.65 4.13
C LEU A 39 2.28 6.44 5.32
N GLU A 40 2.95 5.29 5.40
CA GLU A 40 3.95 5.00 6.43
C GLU A 40 5.12 6.01 6.39
N GLN A 41 5.60 6.34 5.20
CA GLN A 41 6.65 7.36 5.01
C GLN A 41 6.17 8.76 5.43
N ALA A 42 4.95 9.14 5.08
CA ALA A 42 4.38 10.42 5.47
C ALA A 42 4.16 10.53 6.99
N GLU A 43 3.72 9.44 7.63
CA GLU A 43 3.60 9.36 9.09
C GLU A 43 4.97 9.52 9.78
N GLY A 44 6.03 8.91 9.23
CA GLY A 44 7.40 9.07 9.72
C GLY A 44 8.01 10.46 9.48
N GLU A 45 7.70 11.12 8.36
CA GLU A 45 8.15 12.48 8.06
C GLU A 45 7.46 13.55 8.92
N VAL A 46 6.20 13.29 9.33
CA VAL A 46 5.48 14.17 10.27
C VAL A 46 6.09 14.10 11.68
N ASP A 47 6.61 12.94 12.11
CA ASP A 47 7.41 12.81 13.34
C ASP A 47 8.86 13.33 13.19
N GLY A 48 9.37 13.44 11.96
CA GLY A 48 10.67 14.07 11.64
C GLY A 48 10.78 15.57 11.99
N ARG A 49 9.67 16.24 12.34
CA ARG A 49 9.68 17.59 12.94
C ARG A 49 10.12 17.60 14.41
N THR A 50 10.35 16.43 15.00
CA THR A 50 10.87 16.26 16.37
C THR A 50 12.38 16.54 16.46
N TRP A 51 13.12 16.66 15.35
CA TRP A 51 14.52 17.10 15.40
C TRP A 51 14.63 18.63 15.46
N ASP A 52 14.46 19.18 16.67
CA ASP A 52 14.79 20.57 16.99
C ASP A 52 16.29 20.70 17.30
N HIS A 53 17.06 21.21 16.35
CA HIS A 53 18.49 21.52 16.50
C HIS A 53 18.81 22.58 17.58
N ARG A 54 17.79 23.18 18.23
CA ARG A 54 17.94 24.14 19.34
C ARG A 54 17.77 23.53 20.74
N LYS A 55 17.52 22.22 20.86
CA LYS A 55 17.53 21.51 22.14
C LYS A 55 18.72 20.56 22.21
N TRP A 56 19.90 21.11 22.49
CA TRP A 56 21.04 20.41 23.07
C TRP A 56 21.38 21.06 24.40
#